data_AF-A0A4Z2CLW4-F1
#
_entry.id   AF-A0A4Z2CLW4-F1
#
_cell.length_a   1.000
_cell.length_b   1.000
_cell.length_c   1.000
_cell.angle_alpha   90.00
_cell.angle_beta   90.00
_cell.angle_gamma   90.00
#
_symmetry.space_group_name_H-M   'P 1'
#
loop_
_entity.id
_entity.type
_entity.pdbx_description
1 polymer ?
#
loop_
_entity_poly.entity_id
_entity_poly.type
_entity_poly.pdbx_seq_one_letter_code
_entity_poly.pdbx_strand_id
1 'polypeptide(L)'
;MNILPKKRWHVLKKENIARVRADEAKYDEEQEKNKFKAQLADQEARVDYLRKQRSSKITSSTSLGELQSTSTKDIALNVFQGNTEYENEKKTEQEKKEKEIGLLTYLGQTILDAAGEKPWYDIHPKTHLQREKERRKNKEELEIKKKTLADPLTEMKKAEEIFRHNKELKKQSESAELQRASACIHAMPTLFPNDVIVPKHLKTKASECWRVGSRHNQLPNQCKTTKEVLATQASVDPESANEKSCVVEMARDSEINRLRAERLQRERKERDRAAILLAKSLGLADALKPPHQEQLCVDERNLPFNSGFNPELSAILSEQRQRHRDSRKRRHKEVD
;
A
#
# COMPACT_ATOMS: atom_id res chain seq x y z
N MET A 1 -11.73 49.61 -4.99
CA MET A 1 -11.64 49.89 -3.54
C MET A 1 -11.71 48.59 -2.76
N ASN A 2 -10.67 48.22 -2.00
CA ASN A 2 -10.71 47.02 -1.16
C ASN A 2 -11.40 47.31 0.18
N ILE A 3 -12.57 46.70 0.40
CA ILE A 3 -13.37 46.87 1.62
C ILE A 3 -13.10 45.80 2.69
N LEU A 4 -12.32 44.77 2.35
CA LEU A 4 -12.07 43.60 3.19
C LEU A 4 -11.37 43.94 4.52
N PRO A 5 -10.37 44.84 4.58
CA PRO A 5 -9.72 45.21 5.84
C PRO A 5 -10.66 45.89 6.86
N LYS A 6 -11.80 46.42 6.40
CA LYS A 6 -12.82 47.05 7.26
C LYS A 6 -13.81 46.05 7.86
N LYS A 7 -13.77 44.79 7.43
CA LYS A 7 -14.67 43.74 7.92
C LYS A 7 -14.07 43.06 9.15
N ARG A 8 -14.88 42.87 10.19
CA ARG A 8 -14.45 42.27 11.47
C ARG A 8 -14.04 40.80 11.35
N TRP A 9 -14.56 40.08 10.37
CA TRP A 9 -14.25 38.68 10.10
C TRP A 9 -12.99 38.47 9.24
N HIS A 10 -12.36 39.55 8.78
CA HIS A 10 -11.22 39.44 7.87
C HIS A 10 -10.02 38.76 8.52
N VAL A 11 -9.60 37.60 8.01
CA VAL A 11 -8.58 36.74 8.63
C VAL A 11 -7.26 37.48 8.83
N LEU A 12 -6.82 38.27 7.86
CA LEU A 12 -5.54 38.99 7.93
C LEU A 12 -5.58 40.26 8.80
N LYS A 13 -6.72 40.57 9.43
CA LYS A 13 -6.79 41.69 10.38
C LYS A 13 -5.92 41.33 11.59
N LYS A 14 -5.03 42.24 12.00
CA LYS A 14 -4.07 42.01 13.11
C LYS A 14 -4.74 41.48 14.39
N GLU A 15 -5.94 41.99 14.72
CA GLU A 15 -6.73 41.54 15.87
C GLU A 15 -7.21 40.07 15.76
N ASN A 16 -7.54 39.62 14.55
CA ASN A 16 -7.99 38.24 14.32
C ASN A 16 -6.80 37.29 14.38
N ILE A 17 -5.67 37.66 13.76
CA ILE A 17 -4.41 36.92 13.87
C ILE A 17 -3.97 36.79 15.33
N ALA A 18 -4.09 37.87 16.13
CA ALA A 18 -3.75 37.84 17.54
C ALA A 18 -4.67 36.91 18.36
N ARG A 19 -5.97 36.87 18.07
CA ARG A 19 -6.90 35.93 18.70
C ARG A 19 -6.56 34.48 18.37
N VAL A 20 -6.32 34.18 17.10
CA VAL A 20 -5.91 32.83 16.66
C VAL A 20 -4.63 32.40 17.37
N ARG A 21 -3.61 33.27 17.42
CA ARG A 21 -2.36 32.97 18.12
C ARG A 21 -2.57 32.73 19.62
N ALA A 22 -3.47 33.48 20.27
CA ALA A 22 -3.76 33.28 21.68
C ALA A 22 -4.48 31.95 21.94
N ASP A 23 -5.37 31.54 21.04
CA ASP A 23 -6.08 30.25 21.14
C ASP A 23 -5.12 29.08 20.84
N GLU A 24 -4.24 29.21 19.84
CA GLU A 24 -3.16 28.26 19.54
C GLU A 24 -2.22 28.10 20.74
N ALA A 25 -1.78 29.21 21.34
CA ALA A 25 -0.91 29.18 22.51
C ALA A 25 -1.58 28.50 23.72
N LYS A 26 -2.86 28.76 23.96
CA LYS A 26 -3.62 28.08 25.03
C LYS A 26 -3.73 26.58 24.78
N TYR A 27 -3.96 26.19 23.54
CA TYR A 27 -4.02 24.79 23.15
C TYR A 27 -2.67 24.10 23.40
N ASP A 28 -1.56 24.72 23.00
CA ASP A 28 -0.22 24.20 23.22
C ASP A 28 0.10 24.06 24.72
N GLU A 29 -0.24 25.06 25.54
CA GLU A 29 -0.08 24.99 27.00
C GLU A 29 -0.89 23.84 27.63
N GLU A 30 -2.11 23.60 27.16
CA GLU A 30 -2.96 22.51 27.64
C GLU A 30 -2.38 21.14 27.22
N GLN A 31 -1.87 21.02 26.00
CA GLN A 31 -1.19 19.81 25.54
C GLN A 31 0.06 19.50 26.38
N GLU A 32 0.89 20.50 26.69
CA GLU A 32 2.06 20.30 27.54
C GLU A 32 1.68 19.91 28.97
N LYS A 33 0.63 20.52 29.55
CA LYS A 33 0.10 20.10 30.86
C LYS A 33 -0.39 18.65 30.83
N ASN A 34 -1.06 18.24 29.75
CA ASN A 34 -1.57 16.87 29.62
C ASN A 34 -0.43 15.86 29.46
N LYS A 35 0.59 16.17 28.65
CA LYS A 35 1.81 15.35 28.52
C LYS A 35 2.53 15.22 29.85
N PHE A 36 2.71 16.33 30.58
CA PHE A 36 3.33 16.32 31.89
C PHE A 36 2.55 15.46 32.89
N LYS A 37 1.22 15.57 32.91
CA LYS A 37 0.35 14.75 33.75
C LYS A 37 0.45 13.26 33.38
N ALA A 38 0.50 12.93 32.10
CA ALA A 38 0.68 11.55 31.63
C ALA A 38 2.05 10.99 32.06
N GLN A 39 3.13 11.75 31.91
CA GLN A 39 4.47 11.36 32.36
C GLN A 39 4.53 11.16 33.89
N LEU A 40 3.83 11.99 34.65
CA LEU A 40 3.75 11.83 36.11
C LEU A 40 2.99 10.55 36.47
N ALA A 41 1.84 10.29 35.81
CA ALA A 41 1.07 9.07 36.01
C ALA A 41 1.87 7.81 35.65
N ASP A 42 2.67 7.84 34.59
CA ASP A 42 3.55 6.72 34.22
C ASP A 42 4.64 6.47 35.28
N GLN A 43 5.23 7.54 35.83
CA GLN A 43 6.19 7.44 36.92
C GLN A 43 5.55 6.85 38.17
N GLU A 44 4.37 7.34 38.56
CA GLU A 44 3.61 6.84 39.72
C GLU A 44 3.22 5.37 39.54
N ALA A 45 2.71 4.98 38.37
CA ALA A 45 2.35 3.59 38.06
C ALA A 45 3.57 2.65 38.14
N ARG A 46 4.73 3.10 37.66
CA ARG A 46 5.98 2.34 37.75
C ARG A 46 6.42 2.16 39.21
N VAL A 47 6.36 3.21 40.02
CA VAL A 47 6.68 3.16 41.45
C VAL A 47 5.72 2.23 42.19
N ASP A 48 4.43 2.32 41.92
CA ASP A 48 3.40 1.46 42.51
C ASP A 48 3.59 -0.01 42.14
N TYR A 49 3.95 -0.29 40.89
CA TYR A 49 4.30 -1.64 40.45
C TYR A 49 5.48 -2.21 41.26
N LEU A 50 6.55 -1.44 41.41
CA LEU A 50 7.71 -1.85 42.21
C LEU A 50 7.34 -2.04 43.70
N ARG A 51 6.48 -1.17 44.25
CA ARG A 51 5.96 -1.30 45.62
C ARG A 51 5.14 -2.57 45.79
N LYS A 52 4.27 -2.90 44.84
CA LYS A 52 3.46 -4.13 44.82
C LYS A 52 4.33 -5.38 44.69
N GLN A 53 5.34 -5.35 43.83
CA GLN A 53 6.30 -6.46 43.71
C GLN A 53 7.11 -6.69 44.99
N ARG A 54 7.54 -5.61 45.67
CA ARG A 54 8.21 -5.72 46.96
C ARG A 54 7.26 -6.29 48.02
N SER A 55 6.02 -5.82 48.06
CA SER A 55 5.00 -6.31 48.98
C SER A 55 4.69 -7.80 48.73
N SER A 56 4.48 -8.22 47.48
CA SER A 56 4.19 -9.63 47.15
C SER A 56 5.37 -10.55 47.50
N LYS A 57 6.62 -10.10 47.30
CA LYS A 57 7.82 -10.83 47.71
C LYS A 57 7.94 -10.98 49.23
N ILE A 58 7.51 -9.99 50.01
CA ILE A 58 7.46 -10.06 51.48
C ILE A 58 6.36 -11.03 51.94
N THR A 59 5.20 -11.04 51.27
CA THR A 59 4.10 -11.95 51.63
C THR A 59 4.38 -13.42 51.28
N SER A 60 5.25 -13.68 50.29
CA SER A 60 5.66 -15.05 49.93
C SER A 60 6.77 -15.62 50.82
N SER A 61 7.38 -14.81 51.70
CA SER A 61 8.52 -15.21 52.53
C SER A 61 8.22 -15.24 54.03
N THR A 62 6.95 -15.29 54.44
CA THR A 62 6.59 -15.40 55.86
C THR A 62 5.74 -16.63 56.13
N SER A 63 6.40 -17.79 56.09
CA SER A 63 6.30 -18.76 57.19
C SER A 63 7.64 -18.72 57.94
N LEU A 64 7.59 -18.40 59.23
CA LEU A 64 8.69 -18.27 60.20
C LEU A 64 9.61 -17.06 60.06
N GLY A 65 9.60 -16.20 61.08
CA GLY A 65 10.72 -15.30 61.38
C GLY A 65 10.30 -13.88 61.73
N GLU A 66 9.79 -13.70 62.95
CA GLU A 66 9.85 -12.43 63.65
C GLU A 66 11.33 -12.00 63.77
N LEU A 67 11.70 -10.87 63.16
CA LEU A 67 13.00 -10.25 63.40
C LEU A 67 12.89 -8.73 63.40
N GLN A 68 13.58 -8.18 64.39
CA GLN A 68 13.38 -6.88 64.97
C GLN A 68 13.75 -5.72 64.06
N SER A 69 13.03 -4.63 64.31
CA SER A 69 13.39 -3.26 64.02
C SER A 69 14.78 -2.94 64.61
N THR A 70 15.84 -3.02 63.80
CA THR A 70 17.12 -2.37 64.09
C THR A 70 17.39 -1.30 63.05
N SER A 71 17.12 -0.06 63.46
CA SER A 71 17.85 1.17 63.13
C SER A 71 18.88 1.05 61.98
N THR A 72 18.50 1.47 60.79
CA THR A 72 19.45 1.92 59.76
C THR A 72 19.12 3.36 59.39
N LYS A 73 19.57 4.29 60.25
CA LYS A 73 19.57 5.73 59.98
C LYS A 73 20.64 6.16 58.97
N ASP A 74 21.32 5.21 58.32
CA ASP A 74 22.51 5.51 57.51
C ASP A 74 22.31 5.39 56.00
N ILE A 75 21.08 5.09 55.52
CA ILE A 75 20.78 5.02 54.07
C ILE A 75 20.25 6.36 53.53
N ALA A 76 19.88 7.30 54.40
CA ALA A 76 19.28 8.57 53.99
C ALA A 76 20.29 9.65 53.55
N LEU A 77 21.61 9.41 53.67
CA LEU A 77 22.64 10.42 53.36
C LEU A 77 23.31 10.26 51.98
N ASN A 78 23.07 9.16 51.26
CA ASN A 78 23.67 8.93 49.92
C ASN A 78 22.78 9.30 48.72
N VAL A 79 21.63 9.95 48.95
CA VAL A 79 20.76 10.43 47.87
C VAL A 79 21.22 11.80 47.31
N PHE A 80 22.20 12.45 47.96
CA PHE A 80 22.74 13.75 47.54
C PHE A 80 24.04 13.68 46.74
N GLN A 81 24.62 12.49 46.53
CA GLN A 81 25.79 12.35 45.67
C GLN A 81 25.29 12.09 44.25
N GLY A 82 25.15 13.17 43.48
CA GLY A 82 24.77 13.13 42.07
C GLY A 82 25.61 12.09 41.33
N ASN A 83 24.96 11.30 40.46
CA ASN A 83 25.61 10.23 39.74
C ASN A 83 26.70 10.84 38.85
N THR A 84 27.97 10.69 39.23
CA THR A 84 29.11 11.35 38.57
C THR A 84 29.19 11.00 37.08
N GLU A 85 28.76 9.78 36.75
CA GLU A 85 28.62 9.28 35.38
C GLU A 85 27.62 10.10 34.56
N TYR A 86 26.49 10.50 35.15
CA TYR A 86 25.44 11.27 34.47
C TYR A 86 25.86 12.70 34.16
N GLU A 87 26.60 13.34 35.07
CA GLU A 87 27.15 14.67 34.81
C GLU A 87 28.22 14.64 33.72
N ASN A 88 29.04 13.58 33.69
CA ASN A 88 30.02 13.38 32.63
C ASN A 88 29.35 13.10 31.29
N GLU A 89 28.30 12.28 31.24
CA GLU A 89 27.53 12.03 30.03
C GLU A 89 26.94 13.33 29.48
N LYS A 90 26.29 14.12 30.33
CA LYS A 90 25.74 15.43 29.95
C LYS A 90 26.80 16.39 29.41
N LYS A 91 28.00 16.41 30.00
CA LYS A 91 29.14 17.20 29.48
C LYS A 91 29.57 16.70 28.11
N THR A 92 29.70 15.39 27.90
CA THR A 92 30.06 14.85 26.57
C THR A 92 29.00 15.12 25.51
N GLU A 93 27.72 15.10 25.86
CA GLU A 93 26.63 15.47 24.96
C GLU A 93 26.66 16.95 24.60
N GLN A 94 26.93 17.81 25.58
CA GLN A 94 27.07 19.23 25.35
C GLN A 94 28.27 19.52 24.44
N GLU A 95 29.42 18.90 24.70
CA GLU A 95 30.59 19.00 23.82
C GLU A 95 30.30 18.48 22.40
N LYS A 96 29.53 17.40 22.24
CA LYS A 96 29.13 16.89 20.91
C LYS A 96 28.27 17.91 20.17
N LYS A 97 27.29 18.52 20.85
CA LYS A 97 26.44 19.57 20.27
C LYS A 97 27.25 20.80 19.91
N GLU A 98 28.15 21.23 20.79
CA GLU A 98 29.03 22.36 20.53
C GLU A 98 30.03 22.06 19.40
N LYS A 99 30.54 20.82 19.29
CA LYS A 99 31.34 20.35 18.14
C LYS A 99 30.54 20.36 16.83
N GLU A 100 29.31 19.88 16.86
CA GLU A 100 28.42 19.82 15.69
C GLU A 100 28.00 21.22 15.20
N ILE A 101 27.75 22.15 16.12
CA ILE A 101 27.49 23.56 15.84
C ILE A 101 28.77 24.29 15.39
N GLY A 102 29.95 23.72 15.68
CA GLY A 102 31.26 24.31 15.40
C GLY A 102 31.75 25.29 16.47
N LEU A 103 31.05 25.41 17.60
CA LEU A 103 31.43 26.21 18.77
C LEU A 103 32.68 25.63 19.45
N LEU A 104 32.72 24.31 19.60
CA LEU A 104 33.84 23.57 20.17
C LEU A 104 34.62 22.88 19.04
N THR A 105 35.29 23.70 18.22
CA THR A 105 36.19 23.22 17.17
C THR A 105 37.62 23.23 17.69
N TYR A 106 38.20 22.05 17.93
CA TYR A 106 39.59 21.96 18.38
C TYR A 106 40.55 22.29 17.24
N LEU A 107 41.61 23.05 17.56
CA LEU A 107 42.67 23.38 16.61
C LEU A 107 43.29 22.09 16.04
N GLY A 108 43.18 21.89 14.72
CA GLY A 108 43.63 20.67 14.04
C GLY A 108 42.53 19.64 13.73
N GLN A 109 41.29 19.81 14.23
CA GLN A 109 40.12 19.08 13.74
C GLN A 109 39.51 19.84 12.56
N THR A 110 40.16 19.75 11.40
CA THR A 110 39.50 20.22 10.18
C THR A 110 38.40 19.22 9.82
N ILE A 111 37.30 19.72 9.24
CA ILE A 111 36.20 18.88 8.72
C ILE A 111 36.74 17.81 7.74
N LEU A 112 37.86 18.12 7.08
CA LEU A 112 38.59 17.24 6.16
C LEU A 112 39.21 16.03 6.88
N ASP A 113 39.85 16.23 8.04
CA ASP A 113 40.43 15.14 8.83
C ASP A 113 39.36 14.22 9.45
N ALA A 114 38.24 14.79 9.90
CA ALA A 114 37.11 14.02 10.42
C ALA A 114 36.44 13.15 9.33
N ALA A 115 36.41 13.63 8.09
CA ALA A 115 35.95 12.88 6.92
C ALA A 115 37.00 11.89 6.37
N GLY A 116 38.23 11.91 6.91
CA GLY A 116 39.37 11.13 6.37
C GLY A 116 39.80 11.58 4.96
N GLU A 117 39.36 12.76 4.51
CA GLU A 117 39.67 13.28 3.19
C GLU A 117 40.94 14.12 3.24
N LYS A 118 41.97 13.65 2.53
CA LYS A 118 43.19 14.43 2.35
C LYS A 118 42.91 15.72 1.56
N PRO A 119 43.50 16.85 1.95
CA PRO A 119 43.45 18.07 1.16
C PRO A 119 44.02 17.88 -0.26
N TRP A 120 43.59 18.70 -1.22
CA TRP A 120 43.97 18.57 -2.63
C TRP A 120 45.50 18.64 -2.87
N TYR A 121 46.24 19.35 -2.02
CA TYR A 121 47.69 19.52 -2.10
C TYR A 121 48.49 18.32 -1.56
N ASP A 122 47.88 17.49 -0.71
CA ASP A 122 48.50 16.27 -0.15
C ASP A 122 48.23 15.02 -1.01
N ILE A 123 47.41 15.16 -2.06
CA ILE A 123 47.06 14.08 -2.98
C ILE A 123 47.91 14.21 -4.24
N HIS A 124 48.50 13.09 -4.68
CA HIS A 124 49.25 13.05 -5.93
C HIS A 124 48.38 13.51 -7.13
N PRO A 125 48.89 14.35 -8.06
CA PRO A 125 48.09 15.01 -9.10
C PRO A 125 47.32 14.04 -10.00
N LYS A 126 47.86 12.85 -10.28
CA LYS A 126 47.15 11.81 -11.06
C LYS A 126 45.89 11.30 -10.35
N THR A 127 45.96 11.09 -9.03
CA THR A 127 44.84 10.63 -8.20
C THR A 127 43.79 11.71 -8.03
N HIS A 128 44.22 12.97 -7.88
CA HIS A 128 43.32 14.12 -7.84
C HIS A 128 42.50 14.23 -9.14
N LEU A 129 43.17 14.11 -10.30
CA LEU A 129 42.50 14.18 -11.61
C LEU A 129 41.49 13.04 -11.83
N GLN A 130 41.78 11.83 -11.31
CA GLN A 130 40.83 10.71 -11.34
C GLN A 130 39.60 10.98 -10.47
N ARG A 131 39.81 11.47 -9.23
CA ARG A 131 38.72 11.86 -8.32
C ARG A 131 37.84 12.96 -8.92
N GLU A 132 38.44 13.94 -9.59
CA GLU A 132 37.66 14.98 -10.29
C GLU A 132 36.84 14.42 -11.45
N LYS A 133 37.40 13.50 -12.25
CA LYS A 133 36.66 12.85 -13.33
C LYS A 133 35.48 12.05 -12.79
N GLU A 134 35.64 11.33 -11.68
CA GLU A 134 34.55 10.62 -11.01
C GLU A 134 33.49 11.58 -10.47
N ARG A 135 33.90 12.69 -9.83
CA ARG A 135 32.96 13.74 -9.41
C ARG A 135 32.17 14.32 -10.57
N ARG A 136 32.80 14.55 -11.73
CA ARG A 136 32.14 15.03 -12.94
C ARG A 136 31.11 14.02 -13.47
N LYS A 137 31.50 12.74 -13.57
CA LYS A 137 30.58 11.66 -13.97
C LYS A 137 29.38 11.55 -13.02
N ASN A 138 29.62 11.56 -11.72
CA ASN A 138 28.54 11.53 -10.72
C ASN A 138 27.60 12.74 -10.87
N LYS A 139 28.16 13.93 -11.14
CA LYS A 139 27.36 15.13 -11.38
C LYS A 139 26.52 15.00 -12.65
N GLU A 140 27.08 14.50 -13.74
CA GLU A 140 26.36 14.24 -14.99
C GLU A 140 25.22 13.22 -14.79
N GLU A 141 25.46 12.14 -14.05
CA GLU A 141 24.43 11.16 -13.70
C GLU A 141 23.30 11.79 -12.86
N LEU A 142 23.64 12.62 -11.88
CA LEU A 142 22.65 13.35 -11.08
C LEU A 142 21.84 14.32 -11.93
N GLU A 143 22.47 15.00 -12.88
CA GLU A 143 21.79 15.89 -13.82
C GLU A 143 20.86 15.11 -14.76
N ILE A 144 21.27 13.94 -15.25
CA ILE A 144 20.41 13.07 -16.05
C ILE A 144 19.19 12.64 -15.23
N LYS A 145 19.40 12.17 -13.99
CA LYS A 145 18.30 11.80 -13.09
C LYS A 145 17.36 12.98 -12.85
N LYS A 146 17.90 14.17 -12.57
CA LYS A 146 17.10 15.40 -12.39
C LYS A 146 16.30 15.74 -13.65
N LYS A 147 16.90 15.62 -14.85
CA LYS A 147 16.22 15.83 -16.13
C LYS A 147 15.11 14.80 -16.36
N THR A 148 15.34 13.52 -16.08
CA THR A 148 14.31 12.47 -16.20
C THR A 148 13.16 12.65 -15.22
N LEU A 149 13.44 13.13 -14.01
CA LEU A 149 12.42 13.44 -13.00
C LEU A 149 11.63 14.71 -13.36
N ALA A 150 12.28 15.70 -13.98
CA ALA A 150 11.64 16.92 -14.44
C ALA A 150 10.94 16.77 -15.82
N ASP A 151 11.00 15.59 -16.43
CA ASP A 151 10.34 15.31 -17.71
C ASP A 151 8.88 14.89 -17.49
N PRO A 152 7.89 15.68 -17.95
CA PRO A 152 6.47 15.36 -17.81
C PRO A 152 6.08 14.04 -18.49
N LEU A 153 6.79 13.59 -19.53
CA LEU A 153 6.52 12.30 -20.17
C LEU A 153 6.78 11.11 -19.24
N THR A 154 7.76 11.23 -18.33
CA THR A 154 8.03 10.20 -17.32
C THR A 154 6.88 10.07 -16.33
N GLU A 155 6.29 11.20 -15.93
CA GLU A 155 5.11 11.21 -15.05
C GLU A 155 3.88 10.62 -15.75
N MET A 156 3.66 10.98 -17.02
CA MET A 156 2.56 10.42 -17.82
C MET A 156 2.68 8.90 -17.97
N LYS A 157 3.88 8.38 -18.25
CA LYS A 157 4.12 6.93 -18.35
C LYS A 157 3.83 6.20 -17.04
N LYS A 158 4.24 6.76 -15.90
CA LYS A 158 3.90 6.20 -14.58
C LYS A 158 2.39 6.20 -14.34
N ALA A 159 1.69 7.27 -14.72
CA ALA A 159 0.23 7.32 -14.60
C ALA A 159 -0.44 6.23 -15.46
N GLU A 160 0.01 6.03 -16.70
CA GLU A 160 -0.49 4.94 -17.54
C GLU A 160 -0.26 3.56 -16.93
N GLU A 161 0.91 3.30 -16.34
CA GLU A 161 1.21 2.05 -15.66
C GLU A 161 0.27 1.82 -14.48
N ILE A 162 -0.01 2.86 -13.68
CA ILE A 162 -0.97 2.80 -12.59
C ILE A 162 -2.38 2.47 -13.11
N PHE A 163 -2.83 3.12 -14.19
CA PHE A 163 -4.14 2.82 -14.78
C PHE A 163 -4.22 1.38 -15.33
N ARG A 164 -3.16 0.88 -15.95
CA ARG A 164 -3.07 -0.51 -16.42
C ARG A 164 -3.12 -1.49 -15.25
N HIS A 165 -2.37 -1.23 -14.18
CA HIS A 165 -2.37 -2.05 -12.98
C HIS A 165 -3.75 -2.08 -12.31
N ASN A 166 -4.39 -0.91 -12.14
CA ASN A 166 -5.74 -0.82 -11.57
C ASN A 166 -6.78 -1.56 -12.42
N LYS A 167 -6.67 -1.48 -13.75
CA LYS A 167 -7.53 -2.23 -14.66
C LYS A 167 -7.33 -3.73 -14.50
N GLU A 168 -6.10 -4.19 -14.32
CA GLU A 168 -5.78 -5.60 -14.11
C GLU A 168 -6.29 -6.09 -12.74
N LEU A 169 -6.09 -5.32 -11.67
CA LEU A 169 -6.64 -5.62 -10.36
C LEU A 169 -8.17 -5.73 -10.39
N LYS A 170 -8.85 -4.83 -11.10
CA LYS A 170 -10.31 -4.91 -11.28
C LYS A 170 -10.74 -6.17 -12.03
N LYS A 171 -10.01 -6.56 -13.09
CA LYS A 171 -10.28 -7.83 -13.78
C LYS A 171 -10.04 -9.04 -12.89
N GLN A 172 -8.99 -9.01 -12.05
CA GLN A 172 -8.69 -10.07 -11.11
C GLN A 172 -9.75 -10.16 -10.00
N SER A 173 -10.24 -9.03 -9.49
CA SER A 173 -11.35 -9.03 -8.52
C SER A 173 -12.64 -9.55 -9.14
N GLU A 174 -12.96 -9.11 -10.36
CA GLU A 174 -14.13 -9.58 -11.11
C GLU A 174 -14.03 -11.08 -11.42
N SER A 175 -12.86 -11.58 -11.83
CA SER A 175 -12.67 -13.01 -12.11
C SER A 175 -12.71 -13.85 -10.84
N ALA A 176 -12.16 -13.36 -9.72
CA ALA A 176 -12.29 -14.01 -8.41
C ALA A 176 -13.75 -14.04 -7.92
N GLU A 177 -14.52 -12.97 -8.14
CA GLU A 177 -15.96 -12.95 -7.84
C GLU A 177 -16.74 -13.96 -8.69
N LEU A 178 -16.46 -14.04 -9.99
CA LEU A 178 -17.05 -15.05 -10.87
C LEU A 178 -16.67 -16.47 -10.44
N GLN A 179 -15.41 -16.69 -10.03
CA GLN A 179 -14.98 -17.98 -9.48
C GLN A 179 -15.77 -18.33 -8.21
N ARG A 180 -15.96 -17.38 -7.28
CA ARG A 180 -16.79 -17.58 -6.07
C ARG A 180 -18.25 -17.88 -6.41
N ALA A 181 -18.84 -17.15 -7.34
CA ALA A 181 -20.20 -17.41 -7.80
C ALA A 181 -20.32 -18.82 -8.39
N SER A 182 -19.37 -19.22 -9.24
CA SER A 182 -19.35 -20.54 -9.85
C SER A 182 -19.21 -21.65 -8.80
N ALA A 183 -18.33 -21.48 -7.81
CA ALA A 183 -18.16 -22.41 -6.70
C ALA A 183 -19.45 -22.54 -5.87
N CYS A 184 -20.13 -21.41 -5.60
CA CYS A 184 -21.42 -21.40 -4.90
C CYS A 184 -22.51 -22.15 -5.66
N ILE A 185 -22.61 -21.93 -6.98
CA ILE A 185 -23.57 -22.61 -7.85
C ILE A 185 -23.30 -24.12 -7.84
N HIS A 186 -22.03 -24.53 -7.93
CA HIS A 186 -21.64 -25.93 -7.89
C HIS A 186 -21.85 -26.60 -6.52
N ALA A 187 -21.67 -25.87 -5.43
CA ALA A 187 -21.92 -26.37 -4.07
C ALA A 187 -23.42 -26.57 -3.79
N MET A 188 -24.30 -25.84 -4.46
CA MET A 188 -25.77 -25.90 -4.26
C MET A 188 -26.54 -26.19 -5.57
N PRO A 189 -26.39 -27.40 -6.17
CA PRO A 189 -27.02 -27.73 -7.45
C PRO A 189 -28.56 -27.71 -7.43
N THR A 190 -29.16 -27.93 -6.25
CA THR A 190 -30.62 -27.95 -6.06
C THR A 190 -31.22 -26.54 -6.03
N LEU A 191 -30.48 -25.55 -5.53
CA LEU A 191 -30.90 -24.14 -5.52
C LEU A 191 -30.61 -23.46 -6.86
N PHE A 192 -29.58 -23.93 -7.56
CA PHE A 192 -29.21 -23.42 -8.87
C PHE A 192 -29.21 -24.52 -9.96
N PRO A 193 -30.40 -24.97 -10.44
CA PRO A 193 -30.49 -25.92 -11.55
C PRO A 193 -29.81 -25.41 -12.84
N ASN A 194 -29.28 -26.31 -13.65
CA ASN A 194 -28.58 -25.97 -14.90
C ASN A 194 -29.55 -25.69 -16.07
N ASP A 195 -30.43 -24.70 -15.91
CA ASP A 195 -31.50 -24.44 -16.88
C ASP A 195 -31.05 -23.53 -18.05
N VAL A 196 -29.90 -22.84 -17.88
CA VAL A 196 -29.32 -21.95 -18.91
C VAL A 196 -28.42 -22.75 -19.86
N ILE A 197 -29.05 -23.61 -20.66
CA ILE A 197 -28.37 -24.41 -21.69
C ILE A 197 -27.99 -23.47 -22.86
N VAL A 198 -26.71 -23.10 -22.96
CA VAL A 198 -26.16 -22.56 -24.21
C VAL A 198 -26.05 -23.73 -25.18
N PRO A 199 -26.65 -23.67 -26.37
CA PRO A 199 -26.45 -24.71 -27.38
C PRO A 199 -24.95 -24.86 -27.66
N LYS A 200 -24.33 -25.95 -27.19
CA LYS A 200 -22.89 -26.22 -27.37
C LYS A 200 -22.53 -26.61 -28.81
N HIS A 201 -23.46 -26.51 -29.74
CA HIS A 201 -23.32 -26.94 -31.12
C HIS A 201 -24.24 -26.08 -31.99
N LEU A 202 -23.67 -25.05 -32.62
CA LEU A 202 -24.21 -24.62 -33.90
C LEU A 202 -24.08 -25.83 -34.82
N LYS A 203 -25.21 -26.36 -35.28
CA LYS A 203 -25.27 -27.47 -36.23
C LYS A 203 -24.30 -27.15 -37.39
N THR A 204 -23.23 -27.92 -37.52
CA THR A 204 -22.51 -28.15 -38.78
C THR A 204 -23.49 -28.79 -39.75
N LYS A 205 -24.37 -27.99 -40.34
CA LYS A 205 -25.26 -28.36 -41.45
C LYS A 205 -24.96 -27.55 -42.70
N ALA A 206 -23.73 -27.07 -42.85
CA ALA A 206 -23.26 -26.33 -44.03
C ALA A 206 -22.10 -27.03 -44.76
N SER A 207 -21.80 -28.30 -44.46
CA SER A 207 -20.68 -29.02 -45.08
C SER A 207 -21.07 -30.27 -45.89
N GLU A 208 -22.36 -30.51 -46.14
CA GLU A 208 -22.80 -31.65 -46.97
C GLU A 208 -23.28 -31.27 -48.39
N CYS A 209 -23.34 -29.99 -48.75
CA CYS A 209 -23.76 -29.57 -50.09
C CYS A 209 -22.61 -29.00 -50.93
N TRP A 210 -21.43 -29.64 -50.97
CA TRP A 210 -20.45 -29.42 -52.05
C TRP A 210 -19.57 -30.67 -52.19
N ARG A 211 -20.13 -31.73 -52.77
CA ARG A 211 -19.34 -32.84 -53.29
C ARG A 211 -19.85 -33.24 -54.68
N VAL A 212 -19.64 -32.35 -55.65
CA VAL A 212 -19.64 -32.74 -57.07
C VAL A 212 -18.45 -32.08 -57.75
N GLY A 213 -17.48 -32.91 -58.16
CA GLY A 213 -16.62 -32.66 -59.31
C GLY A 213 -15.40 -31.75 -59.12
N SER A 214 -14.34 -32.26 -58.48
CA SER A 214 -13.00 -31.73 -58.69
C SER A 214 -12.41 -32.34 -59.97
N ARG A 215 -12.19 -31.52 -61.00
CA ARG A 215 -11.24 -31.79 -62.10
C ARG A 215 -10.32 -30.58 -62.29
N HIS A 216 -9.08 -30.93 -62.61
CA HIS A 216 -7.82 -30.20 -62.51
C HIS A 216 -7.72 -28.94 -63.39
N ASN A 217 -6.99 -27.91 -62.96
CA ASN A 217 -5.60 -27.66 -63.41
C ASN A 217 -4.99 -26.33 -62.90
N GLN A 218 -3.74 -26.45 -62.44
CA GLN A 218 -2.58 -25.56 -62.62
C GLN A 218 -2.71 -24.03 -62.43
N LEU A 219 -2.04 -23.58 -61.36
CA LEU A 219 -1.36 -22.27 -61.19
C LEU A 219 -0.47 -21.92 -62.42
N PRO A 220 -0.03 -20.65 -62.68
CA PRO A 220 0.38 -19.68 -61.65
C PRO A 220 0.26 -18.16 -61.95
N ASN A 221 0.56 -17.37 -60.91
CA ASN A 221 1.37 -16.13 -60.92
C ASN A 221 0.79 -14.74 -61.32
N GLN A 222 1.11 -13.79 -60.42
CA GLN A 222 1.42 -12.35 -60.60
C GLN A 222 0.33 -11.26 -60.55
N CYS A 223 0.53 -10.38 -59.53
CA CYS A 223 0.66 -8.92 -59.58
C CYS A 223 -0.52 -7.97 -59.92
N LYS A 224 -0.77 -7.09 -58.92
CA LYS A 224 -0.89 -5.62 -58.96
C LYS A 224 -2.12 -4.93 -59.60
N THR A 225 -2.74 -4.08 -58.76
CA THR A 225 -3.35 -2.75 -58.99
C THR A 225 -3.74 -2.36 -60.43
N THR A 226 -5.02 -2.05 -60.69
CA THR A 226 -5.62 -0.70 -60.82
C THR A 226 -7.05 -0.78 -61.37
N LYS A 227 -7.88 0.18 -60.92
CA LYS A 227 -9.05 0.77 -61.60
C LYS A 227 -9.24 0.38 -63.08
N GLU A 228 -10.43 -0.10 -63.46
CA GLU A 228 -11.41 0.68 -64.24
C GLU A 228 -12.70 -0.10 -64.51
N VAL A 229 -13.73 0.70 -64.79
CA VAL A 229 -15.14 0.39 -65.01
C VAL A 229 -15.33 -0.36 -66.32
N LEU A 230 -16.18 -1.40 -66.34
CA LEU A 230 -17.05 -1.62 -67.50
C LEU A 230 -18.34 -2.34 -67.08
N ALA A 231 -19.46 -1.73 -67.45
CA ALA A 231 -20.76 -2.36 -67.45
C ALA A 231 -20.75 -3.51 -68.47
N THR A 232 -21.18 -4.69 -68.05
CA THR A 232 -21.57 -5.76 -68.97
C THR A 232 -22.84 -6.38 -68.44
N GLN A 233 -23.84 -6.37 -69.30
CA GLN A 233 -25.16 -6.95 -69.10
C GLN A 233 -24.98 -8.44 -68.83
N ALA A 234 -25.29 -8.87 -67.60
CA ALA A 234 -25.39 -10.28 -67.26
C ALA A 234 -26.86 -10.61 -67.03
N SER A 235 -27.37 -11.46 -67.92
CA SER A 235 -28.58 -12.25 -67.79
C SER A 235 -28.83 -12.63 -66.33
N VAL A 236 -30.01 -12.29 -65.82
CA VAL A 236 -30.42 -12.66 -64.47
C VAL A 236 -30.86 -14.12 -64.51
N ASP A 237 -29.91 -15.01 -64.22
CA ASP A 237 -30.26 -16.39 -63.85
C ASP A 237 -31.01 -16.33 -62.50
N PRO A 238 -32.18 -16.97 -62.37
CA PRO A 238 -33.04 -16.87 -61.18
C PRO A 238 -32.41 -17.49 -59.91
N GLU A 239 -31.29 -18.19 -60.01
CA GLU A 239 -30.59 -18.78 -58.87
C GLU A 239 -29.78 -17.75 -58.04
N SER A 240 -29.33 -16.64 -58.65
CA SER A 240 -28.50 -15.62 -57.96
C SER A 240 -29.29 -14.76 -56.96
N ALA A 241 -30.61 -14.61 -57.14
CA ALA A 241 -31.46 -13.91 -56.18
C ALA A 241 -31.65 -14.71 -54.88
N ASN A 242 -31.63 -16.05 -54.98
CA ASN A 242 -31.79 -16.96 -53.85
C ASN A 242 -30.54 -16.96 -52.94
N GLU A 243 -29.35 -16.86 -53.52
CA GLU A 243 -28.08 -16.76 -52.77
C GLU A 243 -27.97 -15.44 -52.00
N LYS A 244 -28.36 -14.31 -52.60
CA LYS A 244 -28.39 -13.00 -51.91
C LYS A 244 -29.39 -12.98 -50.76
N SER A 245 -30.54 -13.62 -50.92
CA SER A 245 -31.52 -13.83 -49.85
C SER A 245 -30.94 -14.67 -48.70
N CYS A 246 -30.25 -15.77 -49.02
CA CYS A 246 -29.61 -16.66 -48.05
C CYS A 246 -28.54 -15.95 -47.21
N VAL A 247 -27.67 -15.14 -47.83
CA VAL A 247 -26.62 -14.39 -47.11
C VAL A 247 -27.22 -13.36 -46.14
N VAL A 248 -28.32 -12.70 -46.53
CA VAL A 248 -29.01 -11.73 -45.66
C VAL A 248 -29.71 -12.43 -44.50
N GLU A 249 -30.34 -13.58 -44.72
CA GLU A 249 -30.93 -14.39 -43.64
C GLU A 249 -29.87 -14.93 -42.68
N MET A 250 -28.73 -15.41 -43.18
CA MET A 250 -27.60 -15.84 -42.33
C MET A 250 -27.04 -14.70 -41.47
N ALA A 251 -27.01 -13.46 -41.98
CA ALA A 251 -26.61 -12.30 -41.21
C ALA A 251 -27.65 -11.94 -40.12
N ARG A 252 -28.95 -12.03 -40.43
CA ARG A 252 -30.03 -11.85 -39.45
C ARG A 252 -30.00 -12.91 -38.35
N ASP A 253 -29.82 -14.17 -38.71
CA ASP A 253 -29.68 -15.27 -37.76
C ASP A 253 -28.44 -15.12 -36.88
N SER A 254 -27.32 -14.67 -37.45
CA SER A 254 -26.10 -14.37 -36.71
C SER A 254 -26.31 -13.24 -35.70
N GLU A 255 -27.03 -12.18 -36.08
CA GLU A 255 -27.38 -11.08 -35.18
C GLU A 255 -28.36 -11.51 -34.09
N ILE A 256 -29.39 -12.30 -34.43
CA ILE A 256 -30.33 -12.88 -33.45
C ILE A 256 -29.58 -13.79 -32.46
N ASN A 257 -28.64 -14.60 -32.95
CA ASN A 257 -27.81 -15.45 -32.10
C ASN A 257 -26.88 -14.63 -31.21
N ARG A 258 -26.37 -13.49 -31.69
CA ARG A 258 -25.63 -12.52 -30.86
C ARG A 258 -26.49 -11.98 -29.74
N LEU A 259 -27.71 -11.55 -30.04
CA LEU A 259 -28.67 -11.04 -29.04
C LEU A 259 -29.09 -12.12 -28.03
N ARG A 260 -29.29 -13.36 -28.49
CA ARG A 260 -29.54 -14.51 -27.61
C ARG A 260 -28.35 -14.79 -26.69
N ALA A 261 -27.12 -14.77 -27.23
CA ALA A 261 -25.92 -14.96 -26.45
C ALA A 261 -25.74 -13.85 -25.40
N GLU A 262 -26.00 -12.60 -25.78
CA GLU A 262 -25.95 -11.47 -24.84
C GLU A 262 -27.03 -11.58 -23.75
N ARG A 263 -28.26 -11.95 -24.10
CA ARG A 263 -29.32 -12.23 -23.14
C ARG A 263 -28.89 -13.32 -22.15
N LEU A 264 -28.37 -14.43 -22.64
CA LEU A 264 -27.88 -15.54 -21.80
C LEU A 264 -26.71 -15.10 -20.89
N GLN A 265 -25.84 -14.19 -21.37
CA GLN A 265 -24.78 -13.62 -20.53
C GLN A 265 -25.33 -12.72 -19.42
N ARG A 266 -26.39 -11.93 -19.68
CA ARG A 266 -27.05 -11.11 -18.64
C ARG A 266 -27.73 -11.99 -17.60
N GLU A 267 -28.49 -12.98 -18.04
CA GLU A 267 -29.15 -13.95 -17.15
C GLU A 267 -28.12 -14.71 -16.29
N ARG A 268 -26.97 -15.11 -16.86
CA ARG A 268 -25.86 -15.71 -16.10
C ARG A 268 -25.27 -14.77 -15.05
N LYS A 269 -24.97 -13.51 -15.43
CA LYS A 269 -24.44 -12.51 -14.50
C LYS A 269 -25.42 -12.22 -13.35
N GLU A 270 -26.72 -12.15 -13.64
CA GLU A 270 -27.74 -11.97 -12.62
C GLU A 270 -27.85 -13.18 -11.69
N ARG A 271 -27.74 -14.40 -12.25
CA ARG A 271 -27.68 -15.64 -11.48
C ARG A 271 -26.45 -15.73 -10.59
N ASP A 272 -25.28 -15.35 -11.10
CA ASP A 272 -24.02 -15.31 -10.34
C ASP A 272 -24.11 -14.33 -9.16
N ARG A 273 -24.69 -13.14 -9.40
CA ARG A 273 -24.97 -12.15 -8.34
C ARG A 273 -25.95 -12.69 -7.32
N ALA A 274 -27.04 -13.32 -7.76
CA ALA A 274 -28.03 -13.93 -6.87
C ALA A 274 -27.43 -15.06 -6.04
N ALA A 275 -26.54 -15.88 -6.62
CA ALA A 275 -25.86 -16.96 -5.92
C ALA A 275 -24.97 -16.44 -4.78
N ILE A 276 -24.15 -15.42 -5.05
CA ILE A 276 -23.33 -14.78 -4.02
C ILE A 276 -24.21 -14.19 -2.90
N LEU A 277 -25.30 -13.50 -3.25
CA LEU A 277 -26.21 -12.90 -2.27
C LEU A 277 -26.92 -13.95 -1.40
N LEU A 278 -27.37 -15.05 -2.00
CA LEU A 278 -28.04 -16.15 -1.28
C LEU A 278 -27.07 -16.92 -0.38
N ALA A 279 -25.85 -17.22 -0.84
CA ALA A 279 -24.86 -17.85 0.03
C ALA A 279 -24.48 -16.95 1.21
N LYS A 280 -24.42 -15.63 1.00
CA LYS A 280 -24.19 -14.67 2.08
C LYS A 280 -25.36 -14.61 3.08
N SER A 281 -26.62 -14.65 2.61
CA SER A 281 -27.79 -14.62 3.50
C SER A 281 -27.98 -15.92 4.29
N LEU A 282 -27.60 -17.06 3.73
CA LEU A 282 -27.61 -18.36 4.40
C LEU A 282 -26.46 -18.54 5.40
N GLY A 283 -25.60 -17.53 5.59
CA GLY A 283 -24.47 -17.59 6.51
C GLY A 283 -23.32 -18.49 6.03
N LEU A 284 -23.35 -18.95 4.77
CA LEU A 284 -22.34 -19.82 4.16
C LEU A 284 -21.13 -19.02 3.64
N ALA A 285 -20.82 -17.89 4.28
CA ALA A 285 -19.71 -17.03 3.91
C ALA A 285 -18.34 -17.71 4.05
N ASP A 286 -18.24 -18.77 4.87
CA ASP A 286 -17.03 -19.58 5.00
C ASP A 286 -16.76 -20.46 3.79
N ALA A 287 -17.79 -20.90 3.05
CA ALA A 287 -17.62 -21.62 1.77
C ALA A 287 -17.24 -20.67 0.61
N LEU A 288 -17.36 -19.35 0.81
CA LEU A 288 -17.02 -18.30 -0.16
C LEU A 288 -15.60 -17.74 0.01
N LYS A 289 -14.89 -18.12 1.09
CA LYS A 289 -13.50 -17.69 1.30
C LYS A 289 -12.58 -18.48 0.36
N PRO A 290 -11.65 -17.82 -0.34
CA PRO A 290 -10.62 -18.54 -1.09
C PRO A 290 -9.84 -19.44 -0.13
N PRO A 291 -9.33 -20.61 -0.60
CA PRO A 291 -8.66 -21.61 0.25
C PRO A 291 -7.41 -21.08 0.97
N HIS A 292 -6.96 -19.87 0.65
CA HIS A 292 -5.80 -19.20 1.25
C HIS A 292 -6.13 -18.00 2.14
N GLN A 293 -7.41 -17.63 2.29
CA GLN A 293 -7.85 -16.79 3.39
C GLN A 293 -8.22 -17.70 4.55
N GLU A 294 -7.21 -18.33 5.14
CA GLU A 294 -7.26 -18.52 6.58
C GLU A 294 -7.74 -17.18 7.14
N GLN A 295 -8.81 -17.19 7.94
CA GLN A 295 -8.95 -16.10 8.90
C GLN A 295 -7.62 -16.10 9.62
N LEU A 296 -6.73 -15.18 9.25
CA LEU A 296 -5.70 -14.75 10.15
C LEU A 296 -6.52 -14.41 11.38
N CYS A 297 -6.43 -15.25 12.40
CA CYS A 297 -6.77 -14.86 13.75
C CYS A 297 -5.81 -13.71 14.00
N VAL A 298 -6.22 -12.51 13.57
CA VAL A 298 -5.55 -11.29 13.91
C VAL A 298 -5.89 -11.17 15.38
N ASP A 299 -5.06 -11.80 16.22
CA ASP A 299 -5.06 -11.65 17.67
C ASP A 299 -5.40 -10.18 17.94
N GLU A 300 -6.40 -9.88 18.76
CA GLU A 300 -6.90 -8.50 18.88
C GLU A 300 -5.79 -7.50 19.26
N ARG A 301 -4.69 -8.01 19.82
CA ARG A 301 -3.43 -7.29 20.10
C ARG A 301 -2.63 -6.86 18.85
N ASN A 302 -2.93 -7.45 17.69
CA ASN A 302 -2.38 -7.19 16.36
C ASN A 302 -3.24 -6.24 15.53
N LEU A 303 -4.52 -6.06 15.87
CA LEU A 303 -5.31 -5.04 15.20
C LEU A 303 -4.74 -3.67 15.58
N PRO A 304 -4.45 -2.79 14.60
CA PRO A 304 -4.19 -1.40 14.92
C PRO A 304 -5.42 -0.85 15.63
N PHE A 305 -5.23 -0.35 16.85
CA PHE A 305 -6.29 0.26 17.64
C PHE A 305 -6.98 1.33 16.78
N ASN A 306 -8.31 1.26 16.64
CA ASN A 306 -9.07 2.24 15.88
C ASN A 306 -8.95 3.59 16.60
N SER A 307 -8.05 4.42 16.07
CA SER A 307 -7.58 5.67 16.66
C SER A 307 -8.54 6.85 16.49
N GLY A 308 -9.84 6.58 16.33
CA GLY A 308 -10.86 7.63 16.25
C GLY A 308 -10.85 8.58 17.46
N PHE A 309 -10.27 8.14 18.58
CA PHE A 309 -9.99 8.96 19.75
C PHE A 309 -8.49 8.81 20.09
N ASN A 310 -7.69 9.84 19.80
CA ASN A 310 -6.24 9.93 20.06
C ASN A 310 -5.30 9.02 19.22
N PRO A 311 -4.95 9.43 17.98
CA PRO A 311 -4.05 8.67 17.10
C PRO A 311 -2.60 8.62 17.57
N GLU A 312 -2.11 9.65 18.25
CA GLU A 312 -0.71 9.72 18.71
C GLU A 312 -0.38 8.63 19.74
N LEU A 313 -1.25 8.42 20.72
CA LEU A 313 -1.07 7.38 21.73
C LEU A 313 -1.15 5.97 21.11
N SER A 314 -2.02 5.82 20.11
CA SER A 314 -2.17 4.57 19.37
C SER A 314 -0.90 4.24 18.58
N ALA A 315 -0.29 5.24 17.95
CA ALA A 315 0.98 5.12 17.24
C ALA A 315 2.13 4.74 18.20
N ILE A 316 2.29 5.45 19.31
CA ILE A 316 3.36 5.21 20.30
C ILE A 316 3.28 3.79 20.89
N LEU A 317 2.07 3.33 21.25
CA LEU A 317 1.87 1.97 21.79
C LEU A 317 2.10 0.89 20.72
N SER A 318 1.79 1.18 19.46
CA SER A 318 2.08 0.26 18.35
C SER A 318 3.60 0.10 18.13
N GLU A 319 4.35 1.20 18.24
CA GLU A 319 5.80 1.21 18.07
C GLU A 319 6.50 0.49 19.22
N GLN A 320 6.08 0.69 20.47
CA GLN A 320 6.60 -0.08 21.61
C GLN A 320 6.38 -1.59 21.44
N ARG A 321 5.21 -2.01 20.96
CA ARG A 321 4.91 -3.42 20.68
C ARG A 321 5.82 -3.99 19.58
N GLN A 322 6.10 -3.23 18.53
CA GLN A 322 7.02 -3.63 17.46
C GLN A 322 8.44 -3.80 18.00
N ARG A 323 8.96 -2.83 18.77
CA ARG A 323 10.30 -2.91 19.40
C ARG A 323 10.43 -4.14 20.31
N HIS A 324 9.40 -4.46 21.08
CA HIS A 324 9.39 -5.65 21.92
C HIS A 324 9.38 -6.97 21.11
N ARG A 325 8.72 -7.00 19.95
CA ARG A 325 8.78 -8.14 19.03
C ARG A 325 10.13 -8.31 18.38
N ASP A 326 10.73 -7.22 17.92
CA ASP A 326 12.05 -7.26 17.28
C ASP A 326 13.14 -7.69 18.25
N SER A 327 13.07 -7.26 19.51
CA SER A 327 13.99 -7.76 20.54
C SER A 327 13.83 -9.26 20.83
N ARG A 328 12.60 -9.80 20.79
CA ARG A 328 12.36 -11.25 20.89
C ARG A 328 12.87 -12.02 19.68
N LYS A 329 12.68 -11.50 18.46
CA LYS A 329 13.19 -12.11 17.23
C LYS A 329 14.72 -12.13 17.19
N ARG A 330 15.37 -11.04 17.62
CA ARG A 330 16.84 -10.97 17.73
C ARG A 330 17.37 -12.03 18.70
N ARG A 331 16.74 -12.17 19.87
CA ARG A 331 17.10 -13.20 20.86
C ARG A 331 16.95 -14.63 20.34
N HIS A 332 15.94 -14.92 19.54
CA HIS A 332 15.80 -16.24 18.92
C HIS A 332 16.85 -16.52 17.84
N LYS A 333 17.35 -15.49 17.16
CA LYS A 333 18.34 -15.61 16.08
C LYS A 333 19.80 -15.70 16.58
N GLU A 334 20.02 -15.44 17.87
CA GLU A 334 21.32 -15.58 18.54
C GLU A 334 21.52 -16.96 19.21
N VAL A 335 20.49 -17.81 19.18
CA VAL A 335 20.49 -19.14 19.84
C VAL A 335 20.57 -20.30 18.82
N ASP A 336 20.48 -19.99 17.52
CA ASP A 336 20.81 -20.89 16.40
C ASP A 336 22.19 -20.49 15.82
#